data_AF-A0A536E4U0-F1
#
_entry.id   AF-A0A536E4U0-F1
#
_cell.length_a   1.000
_cell.length_b   1.000
_cell.length_c   1.000
_cell.angle_alpha   90.00
_cell.angle_beta   90.00
_cell.angle_gamma   90.00
#
_symmetry.space_group_name_H-M   'P 1'
#
loop_
_entity.id
_entity.type
_entity.pdbx_description
1 polymer ?
#
loop_
_entity_poly.entity_id
_entity_poly.type
_entity_poly.pdbx_seq_one_letter_code
_entity_poly.pdbx_strand_id
1 'polypeptide(L)'
;MGVSTPGKVTGGGRIDPTTGAILDPAIVLEKPNGGGGNSKANFGFVIQFKSGAPAPMGNLVYDDKADGVRVKATSYMLLVIGPGTCGPDTHALFTGTAEVNGAPESLKVEVDDCGEPGTADTFSIQTDTYGASGVLISGNIQIHKGDFSSAAADTDGDSFGRSRDGSPLFGDDREFELGTNTGQACAATARPNDEPTDPNPLDTNDDGFTDISDVVSEVRAFGESQTPSNKRYDLNLDGFIDIGDISLMTESFGEACVSPGPLG
;
A
#
# COMPACT_ATOMS: atom_id res chain seq x y z
N MET A 1 1.56 17.31 17.19
CA MET A 1 1.52 17.19 15.72
C MET A 1 2.01 15.80 15.38
N GLY A 2 1.25 15.02 14.62
CA GLY A 2 1.67 13.69 14.18
C GLY A 2 2.88 13.80 13.25
N VAL A 3 3.72 12.76 13.22
CA VAL A 3 4.82 12.63 12.25
C VAL A 3 4.30 11.79 11.09
N SER A 4 4.63 12.17 9.87
CA SER A 4 4.23 11.37 8.71
C SER A 4 4.94 10.01 8.74
N THR A 5 4.20 8.95 8.41
CA THR A 5 4.69 7.59 8.23
C THR A 5 5.11 7.39 6.78
N PRO A 6 6.34 6.94 6.50
CA PRO A 6 6.72 6.52 5.16
C PRO A 6 5.72 5.53 4.59
N GLY A 7 5.28 5.77 3.37
CA GLY A 7 4.15 5.05 2.85
C GLY A 7 3.66 5.50 1.49
N LYS A 8 2.85 4.67 0.86
CA LYS A 8 2.06 4.95 -0.33
C LYS A 8 0.66 4.40 -0.10
N VAL A 9 -0.32 5.24 -0.35
CA VAL A 9 -1.74 4.89 -0.27
C VAL A 9 -2.38 5.26 -1.58
N THR A 10 -3.03 4.28 -2.19
CA THR A 10 -3.81 4.51 -3.41
C THR A 10 -5.26 4.15 -3.16
N GLY A 11 -6.15 4.79 -3.90
CA GLY A 11 -7.54 4.40 -3.85
C GLY A 11 -8.31 5.02 -4.98
N GLY A 12 -9.32 4.31 -5.45
CA GLY A 12 -10.20 4.81 -6.47
C GLY A 12 -11.43 3.98 -6.54
N GLY A 13 -12.57 4.62 -6.76
CA GLY A 13 -13.82 3.89 -6.67
C GLY A 13 -15.04 4.78 -6.53
N ARG A 14 -16.09 4.14 -6.00
CA ARG A 14 -17.39 4.75 -5.74
C ARG A 14 -17.85 4.44 -4.33
N ILE A 15 -18.48 5.43 -3.70
CA ILE A 15 -19.17 5.30 -2.40
C ILE A 15 -20.60 5.82 -2.51
N ASP A 16 -21.47 5.46 -1.56
CA ASP A 16 -22.76 6.13 -1.35
C ASP A 16 -22.60 7.21 -0.25
N PRO A 17 -22.57 8.51 -0.61
CA PRO A 17 -22.33 9.61 0.33
C PRO A 17 -23.55 9.94 1.20
N THR A 18 -24.72 9.36 0.88
CA THR A 18 -25.99 9.60 1.55
C THR A 18 -26.23 8.61 2.67
N THR A 19 -25.95 7.32 2.47
CA THR A 19 -26.21 6.31 3.50
C THR A 19 -25.03 6.08 4.42
N GLY A 20 -23.79 6.30 3.97
CA GLY A 20 -22.56 6.09 4.76
C GLY A 20 -22.51 4.78 5.55
N ALA A 21 -23.22 3.76 5.08
CA ALA A 21 -23.62 2.64 5.91
C ALA A 21 -22.53 1.57 5.99
N ILE A 22 -22.13 1.27 7.23
CA ILE A 22 -21.60 -0.05 7.60
C ILE A 22 -22.84 -0.95 7.84
N LEU A 23 -22.89 -2.11 7.19
CA LEU A 23 -23.99 -3.06 7.36
C LEU A 23 -23.84 -3.85 8.67
N ASP A 24 -24.38 -3.32 9.78
CA ASP A 24 -25.39 -3.98 10.66
C ASP A 24 -25.85 -3.03 11.81
N PRO A 25 -27.02 -3.25 12.47
CA PRO A 25 -28.00 -2.18 12.66
C PRO A 25 -28.10 -1.68 14.11
N ALA A 26 -27.55 -0.50 14.40
CA ALA A 26 -28.00 0.30 15.55
C ALA A 26 -27.45 1.75 15.49
N ILE A 27 -28.39 2.72 15.40
CA ILE A 27 -28.27 4.10 15.90
C ILE A 27 -27.55 5.14 15.01
N VAL A 28 -28.38 5.75 14.17
CA VAL A 28 -28.53 7.15 13.70
C VAL A 28 -27.60 8.25 14.28
N LEU A 29 -27.00 9.08 13.39
CA LEU A 29 -27.21 10.55 13.31
C LEU A 29 -26.66 11.18 11.99
N GLU A 30 -27.62 11.43 11.09
CA GLU A 30 -27.83 12.49 10.08
C GLU A 30 -26.68 13.34 9.48
N LYS A 31 -26.76 13.51 8.14
CA LYS A 31 -26.43 14.80 7.49
C LYS A 31 -27.66 15.73 7.44
N PRO A 32 -27.45 17.07 7.39
CA PRO A 32 -28.50 18.07 7.63
C PRO A 32 -29.49 18.32 6.49
N ASN A 33 -29.32 17.71 5.31
CA ASN A 33 -30.19 17.97 4.16
C ASN A 33 -30.59 16.67 3.50
N GLY A 34 -31.80 16.21 3.82
CA GLY A 34 -32.39 15.00 3.27
C GLY A 34 -32.46 15.02 1.74
N GLY A 35 -31.89 13.97 1.15
CA GLY A 35 -32.14 13.55 -0.22
C GLY A 35 -32.13 12.04 -0.24
N GLY A 36 -33.31 11.41 -0.27
CA GLY A 36 -33.41 9.96 -0.44
C GLY A 36 -33.00 9.55 -1.86
N GLY A 37 -32.07 8.59 -1.95
CA GLY A 37 -31.87 7.75 -3.13
C GLY A 37 -30.43 7.70 -3.64
N ASN A 38 -29.78 6.54 -3.52
CA ASN A 38 -28.68 6.03 -4.37
C ASN A 38 -27.63 7.04 -4.85
N SER A 39 -27.28 8.05 -4.05
CA SER A 39 -26.25 8.99 -4.48
C SER A 39 -24.93 8.24 -4.57
N LYS A 40 -24.09 8.62 -5.53
CA LYS A 40 -22.77 8.00 -5.70
C LYS A 40 -21.76 9.09 -5.91
N ALA A 41 -20.71 9.07 -5.11
CA ALA A 41 -19.52 9.86 -5.39
C ALA A 41 -18.47 8.99 -6.06
N ASN A 42 -17.67 9.60 -6.95
CA ASN A 42 -16.50 8.96 -7.52
C ASN A 42 -15.27 9.62 -6.92
N PHE A 43 -14.23 8.84 -6.65
CA PHE A 43 -12.97 9.39 -6.18
C PHE A 43 -11.79 8.65 -6.79
N GLY A 44 -10.64 9.31 -6.75
CA GLY A 44 -9.35 8.73 -7.10
C GLY A 44 -8.25 9.50 -6.40
N PHE A 45 -7.31 8.79 -5.80
CA PHE A 45 -6.16 9.38 -5.13
C PHE A 45 -4.93 8.48 -5.16
N VAL A 46 -3.78 9.13 -5.04
CA VAL A 46 -2.49 8.52 -4.71
C VAL A 46 -1.78 9.49 -3.79
N ILE A 47 -1.39 9.05 -2.59
CA ILE A 47 -0.63 9.82 -1.61
C ILE A 47 0.61 9.02 -1.24
N GLN A 48 1.75 9.67 -1.18
CA GLN A 48 2.99 9.05 -0.75
C GLN A 48 3.76 9.98 0.17
N PHE A 49 4.45 9.40 1.15
CA PHE A 49 5.43 10.08 1.97
C PHE A 49 6.73 9.28 1.95
N LYS A 50 7.82 9.97 1.65
CA LYS A 50 9.18 9.45 1.72
C LYS A 50 9.83 9.98 3.00
N SER A 51 10.55 9.14 3.73
CA SER A 51 11.32 9.53 4.91
C SER A 51 12.32 10.63 4.57
N GLY A 52 12.42 11.58 5.49
CA GLY A 52 13.20 12.81 5.29
C GLY A 52 12.58 13.82 4.32
N ALA A 53 11.48 13.49 3.62
CA ALA A 53 10.78 14.48 2.80
C ALA A 53 10.10 15.54 3.70
N PRO A 54 10.01 16.80 3.24
CA PRO A 54 9.43 17.87 4.04
C PRO A 54 7.90 17.75 4.21
N ALA A 55 7.23 17.04 3.30
CA ALA A 55 5.79 16.80 3.32
C ALA A 55 5.40 15.62 2.40
N PRO A 56 4.21 15.02 2.58
CA PRO A 56 3.66 14.06 1.61
C PRO A 56 3.37 14.72 0.26
N MET A 57 3.30 13.90 -0.78
CA MET A 57 2.97 14.32 -2.15
C MET A 57 1.90 13.40 -2.73
N GLY A 58 1.16 13.88 -3.72
CA GLY A 58 0.11 13.07 -4.31
C GLY A 58 -0.90 13.83 -5.15
N ASN A 59 -2.02 13.18 -5.40
CA ASN A 59 -3.20 13.77 -6.02
C ASN A 59 -4.46 13.15 -5.40
N LEU A 60 -5.53 13.94 -5.28
CA LEU A 60 -6.85 13.47 -4.90
C LEU A 60 -7.91 14.30 -5.63
N VAL A 61 -8.87 13.59 -6.21
CA VAL A 61 -10.10 14.17 -6.74
C VAL A 61 -11.28 13.37 -6.20
N TYR A 62 -12.30 14.08 -5.75
CA TYR A 62 -13.58 13.54 -5.32
C TYR A 62 -14.71 14.32 -6.00
N ASP A 63 -15.69 13.62 -6.55
CA ASP A 63 -16.83 14.17 -7.29
C ASP A 63 -18.13 13.54 -6.79
N ASP A 64 -18.89 14.29 -6.00
CA ASP A 64 -20.29 14.01 -5.67
C ASP A 64 -21.19 14.82 -6.60
N LYS A 65 -21.70 14.13 -7.63
CA LYS A 65 -22.53 14.77 -8.64
C LYS A 65 -23.94 15.09 -8.15
N ALA A 66 -24.44 14.37 -7.14
CA ALA A 66 -25.78 14.62 -6.64
C ALA A 66 -25.82 15.92 -5.83
N ASP A 67 -24.78 16.14 -5.02
CA ASP A 67 -24.65 17.36 -4.20
C ASP A 67 -23.93 18.49 -4.94
N GLY A 68 -23.44 18.25 -6.17
CA GLY A 68 -22.72 19.24 -6.96
C GLY A 68 -21.39 19.65 -6.32
N VAL A 69 -20.73 18.72 -5.62
CA VAL A 69 -19.48 18.95 -4.89
C VAL A 69 -18.32 18.30 -5.63
N ARG A 70 -17.30 19.08 -5.91
CA ARG A 70 -16.00 18.61 -6.37
C ARG A 70 -14.91 19.06 -5.41
N VAL A 71 -14.18 18.10 -4.86
CA VAL A 71 -13.02 18.34 -4.01
C VAL A 71 -11.77 17.95 -4.78
N LYS A 72 -10.80 18.87 -4.88
CA LYS A 72 -9.49 18.61 -5.47
C LYS A 72 -8.41 19.02 -4.48
N ALA A 73 -7.60 18.06 -4.01
CA ALA A 73 -6.50 18.38 -3.13
C ALA A 73 -5.46 19.27 -3.83
N THR A 74 -4.91 20.22 -3.09
CA THR A 74 -3.89 21.17 -3.56
C THR A 74 -2.58 21.06 -2.79
N SER A 75 -2.62 20.55 -1.55
CA SER A 75 -1.43 20.24 -0.78
C SER A 75 -1.69 19.13 0.24
N TYR A 76 -0.62 18.54 0.76
CA TYR A 76 -0.66 17.53 1.82
C TYR A 76 0.31 17.92 2.92
N MET A 77 -0.12 17.71 4.16
CA MET A 77 0.63 18.08 5.36
C MET A 77 1.05 16.87 6.18
N LEU A 78 0.23 15.82 6.18
CA LEU A 78 0.43 14.63 7.01
C LEU A 78 -0.06 13.39 6.25
N LEU A 79 0.70 12.30 6.34
CA LEU A 79 0.25 10.94 6.02
C LEU A 79 0.63 10.06 7.20
N VAL A 80 -0.34 9.43 7.86
CA VAL A 80 -0.10 8.46 8.93
C VAL A 80 -0.66 7.14 8.47
N ILE A 81 0.15 6.08 8.54
CA ILE A 81 -0.29 4.70 8.31
C ILE A 81 -0.08 3.90 9.58
N GLY A 82 -1.08 3.13 9.96
CA GLY A 82 -1.05 2.33 11.18
C GLY A 82 -2.20 1.34 11.27
N PRO A 83 -2.45 0.80 12.49
CA PRO A 83 -3.48 -0.19 12.68
C PRO A 83 -4.87 0.39 12.42
N GLY A 84 -5.67 -0.34 11.65
CA GLY A 84 -7.06 -0.05 11.35
C GLY A 84 -8.01 -1.07 11.95
N THR A 85 -9.26 -1.01 11.49
CA THR A 85 -10.29 -2.00 11.84
C THR A 85 -9.98 -3.39 11.29
N CYS A 86 -9.16 -3.46 10.24
CA CYS A 86 -8.88 -4.68 9.48
C CYS A 86 -7.50 -5.31 9.78
N GLY A 87 -6.68 -4.66 10.63
CA GLY A 87 -5.41 -5.22 11.07
C GLY A 87 -4.31 -4.18 11.28
N PRO A 88 -3.06 -4.63 11.49
CA PRO A 88 -1.89 -3.75 11.47
C PRO A 88 -1.70 -3.16 10.07
N ASP A 89 -1.34 -1.87 10.01
CA ASP A 89 -1.01 -1.15 8.77
C ASP A 89 -2.11 -1.14 7.69
N THR A 90 -3.36 -1.35 8.10
CA THR A 90 -4.54 -1.33 7.23
C THR A 90 -5.33 -0.01 7.27
N HIS A 91 -4.86 1.01 8.00
CA HIS A 91 -5.52 2.32 8.06
C HIS A 91 -4.56 3.43 7.70
N ALA A 92 -5.05 4.38 6.91
CA ALA A 92 -4.33 5.59 6.58
C ALA A 92 -5.16 6.86 6.80
N LEU A 93 -4.53 7.84 7.42
CA LEU A 93 -5.03 9.20 7.60
C LEU A 93 -4.11 10.14 6.83
N PHE A 94 -4.66 10.99 5.96
CA PHE A 94 -3.91 12.10 5.41
C PHE A 94 -4.67 13.42 5.46
N THR A 95 -3.92 14.50 5.64
CA THR A 95 -4.48 15.86 5.76
C THR A 95 -3.78 16.83 4.81
N GLY A 96 -4.42 17.97 4.55
CA GLY A 96 -3.86 19.02 3.72
C GLY A 96 -4.87 20.12 3.43
N THR A 97 -4.78 20.66 2.21
CA THR A 97 -5.72 21.65 1.69
C THR A 97 -6.34 21.15 0.39
N ALA A 98 -7.58 21.54 0.12
CA ALA A 98 -8.27 21.24 -1.11
C ALA A 98 -9.05 22.45 -1.63
N GLU A 99 -9.34 22.46 -2.93
CA GLU A 99 -10.38 23.30 -3.52
C GLU A 99 -11.70 22.54 -3.52
N VAL A 100 -12.69 23.06 -2.79
CA VAL A 100 -14.08 22.61 -2.79
C VAL A 100 -14.88 23.55 -3.68
N ASN A 101 -15.25 23.09 -4.86
CA ASN A 101 -15.90 23.93 -5.88
C ASN A 101 -15.12 25.24 -6.18
N GLY A 102 -13.79 25.19 -6.09
CA GLY A 102 -12.88 26.32 -6.32
C GLY A 102 -12.59 27.18 -5.08
N ALA A 103 -13.21 26.91 -3.92
CA ALA A 103 -12.88 27.58 -2.66
C ALA A 103 -11.85 26.76 -1.86
N PRO A 104 -10.78 27.37 -1.33
CA PRO A 104 -9.79 26.66 -0.52
C PRO A 104 -10.36 26.30 0.86
N GLU A 105 -10.27 25.03 1.22
CA GLU A 105 -10.69 24.49 2.52
C GLU A 105 -9.64 23.53 3.09
N SER A 106 -9.73 23.24 4.38
CA SER A 106 -8.99 22.14 4.99
C SER A 106 -9.43 20.79 4.41
N LEU A 107 -8.51 19.82 4.37
CA LEU A 107 -8.79 18.46 3.91
C LEU A 107 -8.33 17.46 4.97
N LYS A 108 -9.21 16.49 5.26
CA LYS A 108 -8.90 15.28 6.01
C LYS A 108 -9.51 14.09 5.28
N VAL A 109 -8.72 13.04 5.08
CA VAL A 109 -9.18 11.78 4.50
C VAL A 109 -8.71 10.63 5.38
N GLU A 110 -9.61 9.69 5.64
CA GLU A 110 -9.35 8.44 6.34
C GLU A 110 -9.79 7.27 5.46
N VAL A 111 -8.97 6.23 5.42
CA VAL A 111 -9.27 5.01 4.68
C VAL A 111 -8.87 3.78 5.48
N ASP A 112 -9.64 2.70 5.32
CA ASP A 112 -9.27 1.37 5.77
C ASP A 112 -9.22 0.42 4.56
N ASP A 113 -8.11 -0.30 4.40
CA ASP A 113 -7.91 -1.39 3.45
C ASP A 113 -8.26 -2.71 4.14
N CYS A 114 -9.35 -3.32 3.72
CA CYS A 114 -9.92 -4.50 4.37
C CYS A 114 -9.82 -5.75 3.50
N GLY A 115 -8.85 -5.75 2.58
CA GLY A 115 -8.49 -6.87 1.74
C GLY A 115 -9.19 -6.89 0.38
N GLU A 116 -8.64 -7.72 -0.50
CA GLU A 116 -9.06 -7.81 -1.90
C GLU A 116 -10.44 -8.48 -2.07
N PRO A 117 -11.26 -8.01 -3.03
CA PRO A 117 -10.97 -7.02 -4.08
C PRO A 117 -11.41 -5.58 -3.72
N GLY A 118 -11.32 -5.18 -2.44
CA GLY A 118 -11.65 -3.83 -1.97
C GLY A 118 -13.12 -3.57 -1.62
N THR A 119 -13.95 -4.62 -1.59
CA THR A 119 -15.40 -4.50 -1.27
C THR A 119 -15.70 -4.24 0.20
N ALA A 120 -14.71 -4.44 1.08
CA ALA A 120 -14.81 -4.16 2.50
C ALA A 120 -14.13 -2.85 2.89
N ASP A 121 -13.40 -2.22 1.96
CA ASP A 121 -12.64 -1.00 2.22
C ASP A 121 -13.57 0.15 2.55
N THR A 122 -13.08 1.05 3.40
CA THR A 122 -13.82 2.25 3.77
C THR A 122 -13.08 3.50 3.35
N PHE A 123 -13.85 4.52 2.96
CA PHE A 123 -13.35 5.83 2.60
C PHE A 123 -14.14 6.89 3.34
N SER A 124 -13.44 7.88 3.88
CA SER A 124 -14.01 9.05 4.54
C SER A 124 -13.25 10.30 4.11
N ILE A 125 -13.99 11.35 3.71
CA ILE A 125 -13.47 12.66 3.35
C ILE A 125 -14.19 13.73 4.18
N GLN A 126 -13.43 14.69 4.69
CA GLN A 126 -13.95 15.82 5.44
C GLN A 126 -13.22 17.11 5.01
N THR A 127 -13.99 18.15 4.77
CA THR A 127 -13.54 19.53 4.55
C THR A 127 -14.25 20.45 5.55
N ASP A 128 -14.09 21.77 5.40
CA ASP A 128 -14.74 22.73 6.28
C ASP A 128 -16.26 22.76 6.08
N THR A 129 -16.73 22.54 4.85
CA THR A 129 -18.16 22.63 4.48
C THR A 129 -18.78 21.32 4.00
N TYR A 130 -17.98 20.30 3.70
CA TYR A 130 -18.45 19.02 3.19
C TYR A 130 -17.85 17.84 3.97
N GLY A 131 -18.58 16.75 4.03
CA GLY A 131 -18.03 15.48 4.49
C GLY A 131 -18.76 14.33 3.82
N ALA A 132 -18.11 13.18 3.65
CA ALA A 132 -18.75 11.96 3.19
C ALA A 132 -17.93 10.77 3.68
N SER A 133 -18.60 9.66 3.96
CA SER A 133 -17.94 8.42 4.31
C SER A 133 -18.75 7.23 3.83
N GLY A 134 -18.13 6.06 3.71
CA GLY A 134 -18.83 4.82 3.41
C GLY A 134 -17.89 3.69 3.00
N VAL A 135 -18.47 2.49 2.87
CA VAL A 135 -17.81 1.33 2.27
C VAL A 135 -17.76 1.49 0.75
N LEU A 136 -16.69 1.02 0.11
CA LEU A 136 -16.58 1.02 -1.34
C LEU A 136 -17.64 0.09 -1.95
N ILE A 137 -18.49 0.66 -2.82
CA ILE A 137 -19.43 -0.12 -3.63
C ILE A 137 -18.79 -0.64 -4.93
N SER A 138 -17.62 -0.10 -5.28
CA SER A 138 -16.78 -0.49 -6.42
C SER A 138 -15.45 0.24 -6.31
N GLY A 139 -14.37 -0.42 -6.70
CA GLY A 139 -13.01 0.13 -6.62
C GLY A 139 -12.19 -0.62 -5.58
N ASN A 140 -11.02 -0.07 -5.25
CA ASN A 140 -10.10 -0.64 -4.27
C ASN A 140 -9.31 0.48 -3.58
N ILE A 141 -8.88 0.22 -2.35
CA ILE A 141 -7.89 1.00 -1.60
C ILE A 141 -6.72 0.09 -1.30
N GLN A 142 -5.50 0.59 -1.47
CA GLN A 142 -4.28 -0.14 -1.17
C GLN A 142 -3.40 0.69 -0.23
N ILE A 143 -3.03 0.11 0.90
CA ILE A 143 -2.15 0.73 1.88
C ILE A 143 -0.82 -0.01 1.93
N HIS A 144 0.25 0.73 1.68
CA HIS A 144 1.62 0.24 1.72
C HIS A 144 2.44 1.15 2.65
N LYS A 145 2.93 0.63 3.77
CA LYS A 145 3.70 1.39 4.78
C LYS A 145 5.20 1.11 4.71
N GLY A 146 5.96 1.92 4.00
CA GLY A 146 7.40 1.78 3.90
C GLY A 146 8.04 2.94 3.16
N ASP A 147 9.37 3.01 3.17
CA ASP A 147 10.12 4.02 2.42
C ASP A 147 10.25 3.61 0.94
N PHE A 148 9.29 4.06 0.11
CA PHE A 148 9.32 3.86 -1.36
C PHE A 148 10.33 4.80 -2.03
N SER A 149 11.62 4.66 -1.76
CA SER A 149 12.66 5.60 -2.22
C SER A 149 12.90 5.59 -3.74
N SER A 150 11.87 5.74 -4.58
CA SER A 150 11.85 5.47 -6.03
C SER A 150 12.12 3.99 -6.32
N ALA A 151 11.54 3.46 -7.40
CA ALA A 151 11.85 2.14 -7.94
C ALA A 151 13.33 1.90 -8.29
N ALA A 152 14.24 2.78 -7.86
CA ALA A 152 15.69 2.69 -8.03
C ALA A 152 16.46 2.59 -6.71
N ALA A 153 15.79 2.69 -5.55
CA ALA A 153 16.46 2.48 -4.28
C ALA A 153 16.50 1.00 -3.91
N ASP A 154 17.62 0.65 -3.33
CA ASP A 154 18.10 -0.67 -2.98
C ASP A 154 19.00 -0.41 -1.78
N THR A 155 18.36 -0.12 -0.64
CA THR A 155 18.99 0.51 0.52
C THR A 155 20.06 -0.39 1.12
N ASP A 156 19.92 -1.70 0.98
CA ASP A 156 20.85 -2.73 1.40
C ASP A 156 21.57 -3.43 0.24
N GLY A 157 21.37 -3.00 -1.01
CA GLY A 157 22.22 -3.38 -2.13
C GLY A 157 22.00 -4.82 -2.61
N ASP A 158 20.88 -5.44 -2.24
CA ASP A 158 20.62 -6.87 -2.43
C ASP A 158 19.77 -7.17 -3.65
N SER A 159 19.39 -6.17 -4.45
CA SER A 159 18.38 -6.27 -5.51
C SER A 159 18.63 -7.26 -6.67
N PHE A 160 19.64 -8.13 -6.59
CA PHE A 160 19.93 -9.26 -7.49
C PHE A 160 19.85 -8.98 -9.00
N GLY A 161 20.15 -7.75 -9.43
CA GLY A 161 20.20 -7.36 -10.83
C GLY A 161 19.39 -6.11 -11.15
N ARG A 162 19.16 -5.87 -12.45
CA ARG A 162 18.36 -4.74 -12.93
C ARG A 162 17.30 -5.17 -13.92
N SER A 163 16.08 -4.63 -13.76
CA SER A 163 15.00 -4.70 -14.75
C SER A 163 15.42 -4.04 -16.08
N ARG A 164 14.64 -4.25 -17.14
CA ARG A 164 14.91 -3.73 -18.50
C ARG A 164 15.00 -2.21 -18.58
N ASP A 165 14.36 -1.50 -17.66
CA ASP A 165 14.41 -0.05 -17.49
C ASP A 165 15.56 0.41 -16.58
N GLY A 166 16.35 -0.51 -16.05
CA GLY A 166 17.56 -0.25 -15.29
C GLY A 166 17.35 0.01 -13.79
N SER A 167 16.12 -0.15 -13.29
CA SER A 167 15.81 -0.25 -11.86
C SER A 167 16.35 -1.55 -11.28
N PRO A 168 16.67 -1.62 -9.98
CA PRO A 168 16.96 -2.86 -9.29
C PRO A 168 15.80 -3.86 -9.40
N LEU A 169 16.09 -5.16 -9.55
CA LEU A 169 15.05 -6.19 -9.71
C LEU A 169 14.22 -6.41 -8.45
N PHE A 170 14.81 -6.19 -7.27
CA PHE A 170 14.15 -6.19 -5.96
C PHE A 170 14.56 -4.96 -5.16
N GLY A 171 14.26 -3.76 -5.68
CA GLY A 171 14.47 -2.54 -4.89
C GLY A 171 13.50 -2.43 -3.71
N ASP A 172 13.71 -1.43 -2.84
CA ASP A 172 12.95 -1.21 -1.59
C ASP A 172 11.42 -1.26 -1.82
N ASP A 173 10.93 -0.78 -2.97
CA ASP A 173 9.51 -0.76 -3.29
C ASP A 173 8.95 -2.15 -3.54
N ARG A 174 9.70 -3.01 -4.23
CA ARG A 174 9.33 -4.39 -4.49
C ARG A 174 9.52 -5.28 -3.26
N GLU A 175 10.61 -5.13 -2.53
CA GLU A 175 10.81 -5.79 -1.24
C GLU A 175 9.65 -5.50 -0.27
N PHE A 176 9.24 -4.24 -0.22
CA PHE A 176 8.09 -3.85 0.59
C PHE A 176 6.80 -4.59 0.17
N GLU A 177 6.53 -4.65 -1.14
CA GLU A 177 5.34 -5.33 -1.69
C GLU A 177 5.38 -6.84 -1.38
N LEU A 178 6.56 -7.47 -1.49
CA LEU A 178 6.80 -8.86 -1.09
C LEU A 178 6.76 -9.07 0.42
N GLY A 179 6.91 -8.00 1.20
CA GLY A 179 6.96 -8.05 2.66
C GLY A 179 8.31 -8.50 3.20
N THR A 180 9.39 -8.18 2.50
CA THR A 180 10.77 -8.37 2.95
C THR A 180 11.34 -7.09 3.55
N ASN A 181 12.55 -7.17 4.13
CA ASN A 181 13.14 -6.07 4.88
C ASN A 181 14.05 -5.19 4.01
N THR A 182 13.53 -4.03 3.61
CA THR A 182 14.18 -3.04 2.74
C THR A 182 15.48 -2.40 3.26
N GLY A 183 16.06 -2.88 4.35
CA GLY A 183 17.25 -2.30 4.98
C GLY A 183 18.24 -3.35 5.45
N GLN A 184 18.01 -4.60 5.08
CA GLN A 184 18.85 -5.73 5.45
C GLN A 184 18.87 -6.74 4.31
N ALA A 185 20.01 -6.85 3.63
CA ALA A 185 20.17 -7.74 2.50
C ALA A 185 20.04 -9.23 2.85
N CYS A 186 20.61 -9.61 4.01
CA CYS A 186 20.83 -11.02 4.35
C CYS A 186 20.15 -11.41 5.65
N ALA A 187 19.70 -12.66 5.73
CA ALA A 187 19.21 -13.26 6.96
C ALA A 187 20.25 -13.12 8.08
N ALA A 188 19.77 -12.84 9.29
CA ALA A 188 20.64 -12.75 10.45
C ALA A 188 21.12 -14.14 10.87
N THR A 189 20.34 -15.18 10.55
CA THR A 189 20.66 -16.57 10.84
C THR A 189 20.28 -17.50 9.69
N ALA A 190 20.80 -18.73 9.69
CA ALA A 190 20.47 -19.75 8.69
C ALA A 190 19.20 -20.55 9.01
N ARG A 191 18.25 -19.96 9.74
CA ARG A 191 17.03 -20.63 10.19
C ARG A 191 15.83 -20.00 9.48
N PRO A 192 15.09 -20.78 8.67
CA PRO A 192 13.91 -20.28 7.98
C PRO A 192 12.92 -19.58 8.92
N ASN A 193 12.55 -18.33 8.60
CA ASN A 193 11.49 -17.55 9.25
C ASN A 193 11.72 -17.30 10.75
N ASP A 194 12.96 -17.07 11.19
CA ASP A 194 13.26 -16.71 12.58
C ASP A 194 13.41 -15.21 12.83
N GLU A 195 13.36 -14.41 11.76
CA GLU A 195 13.22 -12.97 11.77
C GLU A 195 11.76 -12.50 11.86
N PRO A 196 11.51 -11.27 12.39
CA PRO A 196 10.20 -10.63 12.29
C PRO A 196 9.75 -10.35 10.84
N THR A 197 10.71 -10.18 9.94
CA THR A 197 10.53 -9.90 8.51
C THR A 197 11.74 -10.46 7.79
N ASP A 198 11.53 -11.45 6.93
CA ASP A 198 12.61 -12.08 6.19
C ASP A 198 13.25 -11.05 5.26
N PRO A 199 14.58 -10.92 5.27
CA PRO A 199 15.27 -9.87 4.53
C PRO A 199 15.29 -10.11 3.03
N ASN A 200 15.69 -11.31 2.61
CA ASN A 200 16.02 -11.55 1.23
C ASN A 200 14.79 -12.01 0.43
N PRO A 201 14.48 -11.38 -0.71
CA PRO A 201 13.38 -11.81 -1.58
C PRO A 201 13.59 -13.18 -2.23
N LEU A 202 14.84 -13.56 -2.49
CA LEU A 202 15.18 -14.75 -3.29
C LEU A 202 15.73 -15.91 -2.45
N ASP A 203 16.47 -15.63 -1.38
CA ASP A 203 16.89 -16.60 -0.37
C ASP A 203 15.75 -16.76 0.64
N THR A 204 14.85 -17.69 0.34
CA THR A 204 13.61 -17.87 1.09
C THR A 204 13.74 -18.79 2.30
N ASN A 205 14.83 -19.56 2.35
CA ASN A 205 15.12 -20.52 3.40
C ASN A 205 16.22 -20.04 4.36
N ASP A 206 16.73 -18.83 4.14
CA ASP A 206 17.72 -18.11 4.94
C ASP A 206 19.11 -18.76 4.93
N ASP A 207 19.43 -19.67 4.01
CA ASP A 207 20.71 -20.40 4.01
C ASP A 207 21.90 -19.59 3.47
N GLY A 208 21.65 -18.36 3.03
CA GLY A 208 22.62 -17.41 2.52
C GLY A 208 22.88 -17.55 1.02
N PHE A 209 22.14 -18.39 0.31
CA PHE A 209 22.26 -18.61 -1.13
C PHE A 209 20.89 -18.63 -1.78
N THR A 210 20.79 -18.08 -2.99
CA THR A 210 19.63 -18.34 -3.86
C THR A 210 19.89 -19.59 -4.68
N ASP A 211 19.19 -20.69 -4.40
CA ASP A 211 19.30 -21.93 -5.16
C ASP A 211 17.99 -22.73 -5.30
N ILE A 212 18.10 -24.00 -5.69
CA ILE A 212 16.95 -24.88 -5.90
C ILE A 212 16.13 -25.10 -4.62
N SER A 213 16.75 -24.96 -3.46
CA SER A 213 16.15 -25.10 -2.15
C SER A 213 15.16 -23.97 -1.88
N ASP A 214 15.39 -22.77 -2.43
CA ASP A 214 14.45 -21.64 -2.36
C ASP A 214 13.25 -21.84 -3.26
N VAL A 215 13.48 -22.36 -4.46
CA VAL A 215 12.37 -22.75 -5.35
C VAL A 215 11.50 -23.77 -4.64
N VAL A 216 12.06 -24.72 -3.90
CA VAL A 216 11.28 -25.70 -3.10
C VAL A 216 10.40 -25.02 -2.04
N SER A 217 10.77 -23.86 -1.50
CA SER A 217 9.90 -23.04 -0.65
C SER A 217 8.70 -22.52 -1.42
N GLU A 218 8.96 -21.95 -2.59
CA GLU A 218 7.99 -21.28 -3.45
C GLU A 218 6.97 -22.26 -4.03
N VAL A 219 7.40 -23.47 -4.44
CA VAL A 219 6.48 -24.46 -5.02
C VAL A 219 5.39 -24.89 -4.03
N ARG A 220 5.53 -24.59 -2.74
CA ARG A 220 4.49 -24.84 -1.73
C ARG A 220 3.25 -23.97 -1.95
N ALA A 221 3.41 -22.80 -2.56
CA ALA A 221 2.35 -21.85 -2.86
C ALA A 221 2.05 -21.77 -4.37
N PHE A 222 2.67 -22.63 -5.20
CA PHE A 222 2.49 -22.61 -6.65
C PHE A 222 1.04 -22.87 -7.08
N GLY A 223 0.53 -22.00 -7.94
CA GLY A 223 -0.85 -22.00 -8.41
C GLY A 223 -1.84 -21.36 -7.42
N GLU A 224 -1.36 -20.78 -6.33
CA GLU A 224 -2.18 -19.97 -5.42
C GLU A 224 -2.24 -18.52 -5.88
N SER A 225 -3.39 -17.88 -5.63
CA SER A 225 -3.46 -16.42 -5.69
C SER A 225 -2.72 -15.81 -4.50
N GLN A 226 -2.19 -14.61 -4.71
CA GLN A 226 -1.53 -13.86 -3.67
C GLN A 226 -2.48 -13.53 -2.51
N THR A 227 -1.96 -13.66 -1.30
CA THR A 227 -2.60 -13.39 0.00
C THR A 227 -1.57 -12.76 0.92
N PRO A 228 -1.98 -12.10 2.02
CA PRO A 228 -1.03 -11.56 2.98
C PRO A 228 -0.03 -12.58 3.56
N SER A 229 -0.38 -13.88 3.59
CA SER A 229 0.48 -14.94 4.13
C SER A 229 1.48 -15.54 3.13
N ASN A 230 1.25 -15.39 1.83
CA ASN A 230 2.10 -15.98 0.78
C ASN A 230 2.65 -14.93 -0.20
N LYS A 231 2.40 -13.62 0.04
CA LYS A 231 2.83 -12.52 -0.83
C LYS A 231 4.33 -12.46 -1.13
N ARG A 232 5.18 -13.04 -0.26
CA ARG A 232 6.62 -13.13 -0.49
C ARG A 232 7.02 -14.01 -1.69
N TYR A 233 6.10 -14.87 -2.15
CA TYR A 233 6.33 -15.81 -3.24
C TYR A 233 5.80 -15.30 -4.59
N ASP A 234 5.03 -14.20 -4.61
CA ASP A 234 4.60 -13.53 -5.84
C ASP A 234 5.68 -12.54 -6.26
N LEU A 235 6.87 -13.05 -6.60
CA LEU A 235 8.08 -12.27 -6.87
C LEU A 235 7.87 -11.26 -7.98
N ASN A 236 7.01 -11.56 -8.96
CA ASN A 236 6.75 -10.69 -10.09
C ASN A 236 5.58 -9.70 -9.85
N LEU A 237 4.81 -9.90 -8.78
CA LEU A 237 3.71 -9.06 -8.29
C LEU A 237 2.54 -8.97 -9.28
N ASP A 238 2.22 -10.07 -9.94
CA ASP A 238 1.07 -10.17 -10.85
C ASP A 238 -0.20 -10.72 -10.18
N GLY A 239 -0.11 -11.05 -8.89
CA GLY A 239 -1.20 -11.57 -8.07
C GLY A 239 -1.33 -13.09 -8.12
N PHE A 240 -0.42 -13.81 -8.78
CA PHE A 240 -0.46 -15.26 -8.92
C PHE A 240 0.92 -15.88 -8.79
N ILE A 241 1.07 -16.86 -7.89
CA ILE A 241 2.35 -17.53 -7.69
C ILE A 241 2.50 -18.62 -8.75
N ASP A 242 3.34 -18.41 -9.75
CA ASP A 242 3.50 -19.35 -10.86
C ASP A 242 4.94 -19.47 -11.41
N ILE A 243 5.08 -19.86 -12.67
CA ILE A 243 6.39 -20.08 -13.28
C ILE A 243 7.11 -18.75 -13.56
N GLY A 244 6.38 -17.63 -13.65
CA GLY A 244 6.91 -16.29 -13.76
C GLY A 244 7.78 -15.92 -12.56
N ASP A 245 7.34 -16.29 -11.36
CA ASP A 245 8.05 -16.03 -10.11
C ASP A 245 9.29 -16.91 -9.98
N ILE A 246 9.15 -18.22 -10.19
CA ILE A 246 10.28 -19.16 -10.21
C ILE A 246 11.35 -18.73 -11.22
N SER A 247 10.93 -18.18 -12.37
CA SER A 247 11.88 -17.70 -13.39
C SER A 247 12.79 -16.61 -12.84
N LEU A 248 12.29 -15.71 -12.00
CA LEU A 248 13.08 -14.67 -11.33
C LEU A 248 14.09 -15.27 -10.35
N MET A 249 13.73 -16.32 -9.60
CA MET A 249 14.70 -17.02 -8.73
C MET A 249 15.82 -17.66 -9.55
N THR A 250 15.46 -18.36 -10.64
CA THR A 250 16.44 -19.10 -11.46
C THR A 250 17.44 -18.21 -12.18
N GLU A 251 17.13 -16.93 -12.39
CA GLU A 251 18.06 -15.95 -12.95
C GLU A 251 19.22 -15.60 -11.99
N SER A 252 19.05 -15.86 -10.70
CA SER A 252 20.01 -15.54 -9.62
C SER A 252 20.57 -16.77 -8.91
N PHE A 253 20.46 -17.96 -9.50
CA PHE A 253 20.96 -19.20 -8.89
C PHE A 253 22.47 -19.20 -8.64
N GLY A 254 22.84 -19.58 -7.41
CA GLY A 254 24.22 -19.65 -6.94
C GLY A 254 24.78 -18.32 -6.45
N GLU A 255 23.98 -17.26 -6.43
CA GLU A 255 24.34 -16.00 -5.81
C GLU A 255 24.31 -16.16 -4.28
N ALA A 256 25.40 -15.73 -3.64
CA ALA A 256 25.48 -15.67 -2.19
C ALA A 256 24.95 -14.31 -1.73
N CYS A 257 24.22 -14.28 -0.62
CA CYS A 257 23.86 -13.00 -0.03
C CYS A 257 25.10 -12.29 0.49
N VAL A 258 25.31 -11.05 0.05
CA VAL A 258 26.46 -10.22 0.45
C VAL A 258 25.93 -8.93 1.06
N SER A 259 26.01 -8.79 2.38
CA SER A 259 25.72 -7.48 3.00
C SER A 259 26.76 -6.46 2.53
N PRO A 260 26.37 -5.32 1.92
CA PRO A 260 27.31 -4.27 1.65
C PRO A 260 27.86 -3.80 3.00
N GLY A 261 29.18 -3.90 3.16
CA GLY A 261 29.84 -3.38 4.34
C GLY A 261 29.48 -1.89 4.57
N PRO A 262 29.62 -1.38 5.79
CA PRO A 262 29.24 0.01 6.09
C PRO A 262 29.97 0.94 5.12
N LEU A 263 29.19 1.78 4.41
CA LEU A 263 29.72 2.83 3.55
C LEU A 263 30.70 3.69 4.37
N GLY A 264 31.98 3.61 4.03
CA GLY A 264 33.05 4.41 4.63
C GLY A 264 33.08 5.85 4.15
#